data_AF-A0A9J6GVD9-F1
#
_entry.id   AF-A0A9J6GVD9-F1
#
_cell.length_a   1.000
_cell.length_b   1.000
_cell.length_c   1.000
_cell.angle_alpha   90.00
_cell.angle_beta   90.00
_cell.angle_gamma   90.00
#
_symmetry.space_group_name_H-M   'P 1'
#
loop_
_entity.id
_entity.type
_entity.pdbx_description
1 polymer ?
#
loop_
_entity_poly.entity_id
_entity_poly.type
_entity_poly.pdbx_seq_one_letter_code
_entity_poly.pdbx_strand_id
1 'polypeptide(L)'
;MTKIMTLPTEMTKRTTRLVATRQNGAILPHLRPHHWKMRRRPSHKLSPRRKKSARSKIVSKAKVYTLGRSRTNKGLRLKHGKQERVFRARVVSNQDFTDSDFYKWTEGMNLAGVAFQTTKEVARKLKDVQGALNYQYKESDVETIVSEKQRFKRNPSNYAVRKTQLMKQKEITMLKGVQEEAQRLAGELEQLEERARELDKQLTSTVSAMSYINERKRLKNIVEIERAILEDAKLNKEKADDPFTRRKSAPSLVTKTRGADVTPAPVAPPPKMKQEEPVGKLGKASYTTC
;
A
#
# COMPACT_ATOMS: atom_id res chain seq x y z
N MET A 1 -22.11 34.70 20.64
CA MET A 1 -21.57 34.85 22.01
C MET A 1 -21.60 33.49 22.66
N THR A 2 -20.43 33.00 23.11
CA THR A 2 -20.19 31.96 24.16
C THR A 2 -20.91 30.60 24.01
N LYS A 3 -20.28 29.43 24.20
CA LYS A 3 -19.21 29.07 25.13
C LYS A 3 -18.63 27.72 24.67
N ILE A 4 -17.31 27.70 24.49
CA ILE A 4 -16.51 26.48 24.33
C ILE A 4 -16.41 25.84 25.73
N MET A 5 -16.86 24.60 25.89
CA MET A 5 -16.59 23.80 27.08
C MET A 5 -15.62 22.68 26.73
N THR A 6 -14.36 22.94 27.07
CA THR A 6 -13.29 21.96 27.25
C THR A 6 -13.55 21.13 28.50
N LEU A 7 -13.31 19.82 28.42
CA LEU A 7 -13.17 18.95 29.59
C LEU A 7 -11.87 18.13 29.49
N PRO A 8 -11.28 17.75 30.64
CA PRO A 8 -9.83 17.66 30.80
C PRO A 8 -9.26 16.25 30.60
N THR A 9 -7.98 16.25 30.25
CA THR A 9 -7.06 15.12 30.22
C THR A 9 -6.62 14.77 31.63
N GLU A 10 -6.87 13.54 32.08
CA GLU A 10 -6.22 12.99 33.26
C GLU A 10 -5.33 11.80 32.90
N MET A 11 -4.13 11.87 33.47
CA MET A 11 -3.02 10.96 33.31
C MET A 11 -3.09 9.87 34.37
N THR A 12 -2.99 8.60 33.97
CA THR A 12 -2.67 7.52 34.90
C THR A 12 -1.41 6.79 34.46
N LYS A 13 -0.27 7.26 34.98
CA LYS A 13 1.01 6.54 34.97
C LYS A 13 0.98 5.51 36.09
N ARG A 14 0.76 4.24 35.76
CA ARG A 14 0.97 3.12 36.70
C ARG A 14 2.45 2.75 36.71
N THR A 15 3.16 3.25 37.71
CA THR A 15 4.53 2.85 38.06
C THR A 15 4.47 1.60 38.93
N THR A 16 4.70 0.43 38.34
CA THR A 16 4.84 -0.83 39.08
C THR A 16 6.24 -0.91 39.69
N ARG A 17 6.32 -0.74 41.01
CA ARG A 17 7.50 -1.04 41.84
C ARG A 17 7.70 -2.55 41.89
N LEU A 18 8.78 -3.05 41.29
CA LEU A 18 9.25 -4.42 41.49
C LEU A 18 10.02 -4.49 42.81
N VAL A 19 9.46 -5.22 43.76
CA VAL A 19 10.09 -5.60 45.03
C VAL A 19 11.08 -6.73 44.75
N ALA A 20 12.37 -6.49 44.95
CA ALA A 20 13.40 -7.50 44.87
C ALA A 20 13.58 -8.17 46.25
N THR A 21 13.07 -9.38 46.38
CA THR A 21 13.38 -10.29 47.50
C THR A 21 14.81 -10.82 47.35
N ARG A 22 15.58 -10.65 48.42
CA ARG A 22 16.97 -11.07 48.59
C ARG A 22 16.98 -12.48 49.15
N GLN A 23 17.52 -13.46 48.42
CA GLN A 23 17.89 -14.78 48.97
C GLN A 23 19.27 -15.21 48.44
N ASN A 24 20.22 -15.18 49.37
CA ASN A 24 21.29 -16.14 49.66
C ASN A 24 21.94 -16.95 48.51
N GLY A 25 23.23 -16.66 48.29
CA GLY A 25 24.31 -17.61 48.54
C GLY A 25 24.50 -18.79 47.59
N ALA A 26 25.43 -18.63 46.63
CA ALA A 26 26.34 -19.71 46.23
C ALA A 26 27.53 -19.11 45.45
N ILE A 27 28.73 -19.31 45.98
CA ILE A 27 30.01 -18.97 45.38
C ILE A 27 30.41 -20.13 44.46
N LEU A 28 30.63 -19.85 43.17
CA LEU A 28 31.43 -20.71 42.29
C LEU A 28 32.49 -19.85 41.57
N PRO A 29 33.78 -20.21 41.67
CA PRO A 29 34.86 -19.48 41.02
C PRO A 29 35.04 -19.96 39.57
N HIS A 30 35.82 -19.19 38.80
CA HIS A 30 36.43 -19.53 37.50
C HIS A 30 35.67 -19.18 36.20
N LEU A 31 35.66 -17.90 35.80
CA LEU A 31 35.69 -17.57 34.37
C LEU A 31 36.62 -16.37 34.15
N ARG A 32 37.64 -16.58 33.29
CA ARG A 32 38.70 -15.62 32.94
C ARG A 32 38.10 -14.31 32.42
N PRO A 33 38.66 -13.13 32.75
CA PRO A 33 38.20 -11.88 32.15
C PRO A 33 38.59 -11.84 30.67
N HIS A 34 37.62 -12.00 29.77
CA HIS A 34 37.80 -11.60 28.38
C HIS A 34 37.99 -10.08 28.34
N HIS A 35 39.24 -9.68 28.12
CA HIS A 35 39.64 -8.30 27.92
C HIS A 35 38.98 -7.76 26.65
N TRP A 36 37.84 -7.11 26.80
CA TRP A 36 37.17 -6.41 25.71
C TRP A 36 38.00 -5.15 25.39
N LYS A 37 38.93 -5.25 24.44
CA LYS A 37 39.55 -4.04 23.87
C LYS A 37 38.47 -3.28 23.11
N MET A 38 37.98 -2.22 23.74
CA MET A 38 37.16 -1.18 23.15
C MET A 38 37.94 -0.57 21.97
N ARG A 39 37.80 -1.15 20.77
CA ARG A 39 38.25 -0.50 19.53
C ARG A 39 37.41 0.76 19.37
N ARG A 40 37.93 1.91 19.80
CA ARG A 40 37.39 3.22 19.45
C ARG A 40 37.37 3.28 17.92
N ARG A 41 36.17 3.25 17.32
CA ARG A 41 35.97 3.54 15.91
C ARG A 41 36.44 4.98 15.67
N PRO A 42 37.38 5.25 14.75
CA PRO A 42 37.71 6.61 14.38
C PRO A 42 36.46 7.28 13.80
N SER A 43 35.94 8.29 14.49
CA SER A 43 34.81 9.10 14.03
C SER A 43 35.29 10.15 13.03
N HIS A 44 35.94 9.73 11.93
CA HIS A 44 36.09 10.62 10.79
C HIS A 44 34.77 10.64 10.03
N LYS A 45 33.84 11.49 10.48
CA LYS A 45 32.74 11.95 9.62
C LYS A 45 33.37 12.80 8.52
N LEU A 46 33.92 12.14 7.50
CA LEU A 46 34.30 12.78 6.25
C LEU A 46 33.03 13.41 5.68
N SER A 47 32.96 14.74 5.73
CA SER A 47 31.87 15.48 5.07
C SER A 47 31.81 15.07 3.60
N PRO A 48 30.61 14.86 3.04
CA PRO A 48 30.47 14.44 1.64
C PRO A 48 31.17 15.44 0.71
N ARG A 49 32.28 15.01 0.09
CA ARG A 49 33.02 15.84 -0.87
C ARG A 49 32.42 15.66 -2.26
N ARG A 50 31.99 16.76 -2.87
CA ARG A 50 31.48 16.79 -4.24
C ARG A 50 32.56 17.28 -5.19
N LYS A 51 32.48 16.88 -6.46
CA LYS A 51 33.40 17.27 -7.52
C LYS A 51 32.59 17.52 -8.80
N LYS A 52 32.89 18.60 -9.52
CA LYS A 52 32.26 18.87 -10.83
C LYS A 52 32.93 18.05 -11.93
N SER A 53 32.19 17.68 -12.97
CA SER A 53 32.72 16.94 -14.12
C SER A 53 32.44 17.71 -15.41
N ALA A 54 33.42 17.80 -16.30
CA ALA A 54 33.33 18.62 -17.50
C ALA A 54 32.55 17.95 -18.65
N ARG A 55 32.63 16.63 -18.79
CA ARG A 55 31.90 15.87 -19.82
C ARG A 55 31.34 14.58 -19.25
N SER A 56 30.12 14.25 -19.63
CA SER A 56 29.48 12.97 -19.32
C SER A 56 29.20 12.21 -20.62
N LYS A 57 29.72 10.99 -20.74
CA LYS A 57 29.29 10.03 -21.77
C LYS A 57 28.51 8.89 -21.12
N ILE A 58 27.48 8.39 -21.80
CA ILE A 58 26.71 7.24 -21.33
C ILE A 58 27.46 5.96 -21.73
N VAL A 59 27.63 5.04 -20.79
CA VAL A 59 28.29 3.74 -21.00
C VAL A 59 27.47 2.65 -20.31
N SER A 60 27.27 1.50 -20.94
CA SER A 60 26.62 0.34 -20.29
C SER A 60 27.58 -0.32 -19.29
N LYS A 61 27.10 -0.62 -18.09
CA LYS A 61 27.83 -1.40 -17.08
C LYS A 61 27.31 -2.84 -17.07
N ALA A 62 28.16 -3.77 -16.63
CA ALA A 62 27.77 -5.17 -16.44
C ALA A 62 26.74 -5.34 -15.30
N LYS A 63 26.87 -4.57 -14.20
CA LYS A 63 26.00 -4.71 -13.03
C LYS A 63 24.82 -3.73 -13.06
N VAL A 64 23.61 -4.28 -13.10
CA VAL A 64 22.34 -3.55 -12.95
C VAL A 64 22.20 -3.01 -11.52
N TYR A 65 21.69 -1.79 -11.37
CA TYR A 65 21.42 -1.17 -10.08
C TYR A 65 20.05 -0.49 -10.06
N THR A 66 19.52 -0.23 -8.87
CA THR A 66 18.27 0.51 -8.65
C THR A 66 18.54 2.01 -8.60
N LEU A 67 17.70 2.78 -9.28
CA LEU A 67 17.68 4.25 -9.28
C LEU A 67 16.23 4.69 -9.03
N GLY A 68 15.94 5.09 -7.80
CA GLY A 68 14.57 5.38 -7.37
C GLY A 68 13.68 4.14 -7.52
N ARG A 69 12.63 4.26 -8.35
CA ARG A 69 11.67 3.19 -8.65
C ARG A 69 12.07 2.30 -9.83
N SER A 70 13.09 2.70 -10.59
CA SER A 70 13.50 2.02 -11.83
C SER A 70 14.83 1.29 -11.64
N ARG A 71 15.12 0.34 -12.53
CA ARG A 71 16.42 -0.37 -12.59
C ARG A 71 17.12 0.00 -13.88
N THR A 72 18.43 0.21 -13.80
CA THR A 72 19.24 0.58 -14.97
C THR A 72 20.65 -0.01 -14.86
N ASN A 73 21.26 -0.30 -15.99
CA ASN A 73 22.68 -0.63 -16.11
C ASN A 73 23.50 0.51 -16.74
N LYS A 74 22.87 1.65 -17.05
CA LYS A 74 23.55 2.80 -17.66
C LYS A 74 24.48 3.45 -16.64
N GLY A 75 25.69 3.78 -17.04
CA GLY A 75 26.73 4.43 -16.26
C GLY A 75 27.13 5.75 -16.90
N LEU A 76 27.61 6.67 -16.08
CA LEU A 76 28.08 7.99 -16.53
C LEU A 76 29.60 7.99 -16.47
N ARG A 77 30.24 8.09 -17.63
CA ARG A 77 31.69 8.30 -17.72
C ARG A 77 31.96 9.79 -17.54
N LEU A 78 32.51 10.13 -16.38
CA LEU A 78 32.74 11.50 -15.93
C LEU A 78 34.24 11.80 -15.96
N LYS A 79 34.59 13.03 -16.33
CA LYS A 79 35.97 13.52 -16.41
C LYS A 79 36.18 14.72 -15.51
N HIS A 80 37.16 14.61 -14.62
CA HIS A 80 37.65 15.69 -13.76
C HIS A 80 39.14 15.92 -14.04
N GLY A 81 39.46 16.92 -14.84
CA GLY A 81 40.83 17.24 -15.25
C GLY A 81 41.32 16.15 -16.21
N LYS A 82 42.42 15.48 -15.87
CA LYS A 82 42.91 14.30 -16.59
C LYS A 82 42.24 12.99 -16.15
N GLN A 83 41.59 12.96 -14.98
CA GLN A 83 41.01 11.75 -14.43
C GLN A 83 39.65 11.45 -15.06
N GLU A 84 39.49 10.27 -15.65
CA GLU A 84 38.22 9.79 -16.21
C GLU A 84 37.81 8.49 -15.52
N ARG A 85 36.56 8.44 -15.02
CA ARG A 85 36.01 7.25 -14.35
C ARG A 85 34.51 7.10 -14.63
N VAL A 86 34.03 5.85 -14.64
CA VAL A 86 32.61 5.53 -14.85
C VAL A 86 31.88 5.42 -13.53
N PHE A 87 30.98 6.36 -13.25
CA PHE A 87 30.12 6.37 -12.06
C PHE A 87 28.72 5.82 -12.36
N ARG A 88 27.99 5.44 -11.30
CA ARG A 88 26.56 5.09 -11.40
C ARG A 88 25.74 6.37 -11.21
N ALA A 89 24.55 6.48 -11.81
CA ALA A 89 23.73 7.68 -11.69
C ALA A 89 23.32 7.99 -10.23
N ARG A 90 23.26 6.99 -9.34
CA ARG A 90 22.93 7.17 -7.91
C ARG A 90 23.88 8.11 -7.15
N VAL A 91 25.12 8.28 -7.60
CA VAL A 91 26.09 9.17 -6.94
C VAL A 91 26.01 10.61 -7.44
N VAL A 92 25.15 10.90 -8.41
CA VAL A 92 24.91 12.26 -8.91
C VAL A 92 24.00 12.98 -7.93
N SER A 93 24.39 14.20 -7.55
CA SER A 93 23.64 15.07 -6.65
C SER A 93 22.63 15.91 -7.44
N ASN A 94 21.45 16.12 -6.88
CA ASN A 94 20.43 17.04 -7.44
C ASN A 94 20.62 18.50 -6.96
N GLN A 95 21.57 18.74 -6.06
CA GLN A 95 21.87 20.08 -5.55
C GLN A 95 22.68 20.89 -6.55
N ASP A 96 22.46 22.20 -6.54
CA ASP A 96 23.23 23.15 -7.33
C ASP A 96 24.70 23.21 -6.90
N PHE A 97 25.51 23.76 -7.77
CA PHE A 97 26.93 23.89 -7.52
C PHE A 97 27.23 25.03 -6.55
N THR A 98 27.94 24.72 -5.47
CA THR A 98 28.49 25.75 -4.57
C THR A 98 29.72 26.42 -5.17
N ASP A 99 30.01 27.65 -4.77
CA ASP A 99 31.23 28.36 -5.18
C ASP A 99 32.47 27.58 -4.80
N SER A 100 32.49 26.98 -3.60
CA SER A 100 33.61 26.15 -3.14
C SER A 100 33.86 24.93 -4.04
N ASP A 101 32.80 24.32 -4.59
CA ASP A 101 32.92 23.20 -5.52
C ASP A 101 33.38 23.69 -6.90
N PHE A 102 33.04 24.92 -7.29
CA PHE A 102 33.50 25.53 -8.52
C PHE A 102 34.99 25.82 -8.47
N TYR A 103 35.46 26.49 -7.41
CA TYR A 103 36.88 26.82 -7.24
C TYR A 103 37.78 25.57 -7.25
N LYS A 104 37.37 24.51 -6.54
CA LYS A 104 38.11 23.23 -6.56
C LYS A 104 38.15 22.59 -7.95
N TRP A 105 37.07 22.75 -8.72
CA TRP A 105 37.02 22.24 -10.08
C TRP A 105 37.89 23.07 -11.02
N THR A 106 37.86 24.41 -10.92
CA THR A 106 38.69 25.30 -11.74
C THR A 106 40.17 25.08 -11.47
N GLU A 107 40.56 24.96 -10.21
CA GLU A 107 41.91 24.60 -9.79
C GLU A 107 42.32 23.24 -10.41
N GLY A 108 41.45 22.24 -10.30
CA GLY A 108 41.70 20.92 -10.88
C GLY A 108 41.78 20.89 -12.40
N MET A 109 41.09 21.78 -13.12
CA MET A 109 41.22 21.92 -14.57
C MET A 109 42.52 22.64 -14.95
N ASN A 110 42.86 23.70 -14.22
CA ASN A 110 44.05 24.50 -14.47
C ASN A 110 45.33 23.68 -14.26
N LEU A 111 45.40 22.93 -13.15
CA LEU A 111 46.50 21.97 -12.89
C LEU A 111 46.59 20.87 -13.96
N ALA A 112 45.46 20.51 -14.56
CA ALA A 112 45.40 19.51 -15.62
C ALA A 112 45.70 20.09 -17.02
N GLY A 113 45.81 21.42 -17.17
CA GLY A 113 45.95 22.08 -18.47
C GLY A 113 44.78 21.83 -19.42
N VAL A 114 43.57 21.59 -18.90
CA VAL A 114 42.38 21.32 -19.71
C VAL A 114 41.61 22.62 -19.90
N ALA A 115 41.38 23.00 -21.15
CA ALA A 115 40.62 24.20 -21.49
C ALA A 115 39.19 24.14 -20.93
N PHE A 116 38.73 25.29 -20.43
CA PHE A 116 37.36 25.48 -19.97
C PHE A 116 36.37 25.54 -21.13
N GLN A 117 35.11 25.21 -20.86
CA GLN A 117 34.04 25.40 -21.84
C GLN A 117 33.76 26.89 -22.02
N THR A 118 33.63 27.33 -23.26
CA THR A 118 33.28 28.71 -23.57
C THR A 118 31.83 28.98 -23.19
N THR A 119 31.51 30.20 -22.77
CA THR A 119 30.13 30.64 -22.46
C THR A 119 29.15 30.36 -23.60
N LYS A 120 29.59 30.52 -24.85
CA LYS A 120 28.82 30.16 -26.06
C LYS A 120 28.47 28.67 -26.11
N GLU A 121 29.38 27.77 -25.73
CA GLU A 121 29.14 26.33 -25.71
C GLU A 121 28.14 25.94 -24.61
N VAL A 122 28.26 26.57 -23.44
CA VAL A 122 27.34 26.38 -22.33
C VAL A 122 25.93 26.83 -22.72
N ALA A 123 25.80 28.01 -23.34
CA ALA A 123 24.52 28.51 -23.83
C ALA A 123 23.90 27.59 -24.90
N ARG A 124 24.70 27.09 -25.85
CA ARG A 124 24.25 26.09 -26.83
C ARG A 124 23.75 24.81 -26.14
N LYS A 125 24.51 24.29 -25.17
CA LYS A 125 24.12 23.08 -24.44
C LYS A 125 22.88 23.27 -23.57
N LEU A 126 22.67 24.47 -23.04
CA LEU A 126 21.44 24.82 -22.33
C LEU A 126 20.23 24.75 -23.27
N LYS A 127 20.35 25.31 -24.48
CA LYS A 127 19.32 25.19 -25.52
C LYS A 127 19.07 23.73 -25.93
N ASP A 128 20.13 22.92 -26.10
CA ASP A 128 19.99 21.49 -26.40
C ASP A 128 19.16 20.75 -25.32
N VAL A 129 19.39 21.08 -24.04
CA VAL A 129 18.64 20.49 -22.91
C VAL A 129 17.19 20.94 -22.91
N GLN A 130 16.92 22.23 -23.15
CA GLN A 130 15.55 22.74 -23.27
C GLN A 130 14.80 22.09 -24.45
N GLY A 131 15.47 21.90 -25.59
CA GLY A 131 14.91 21.17 -26.73
C GLY A 131 14.61 19.71 -26.40
N ALA A 132 15.50 19.03 -25.67
CA ALA A 132 15.29 17.65 -25.24
C ALA A 132 14.15 17.50 -24.22
N LEU A 133 13.91 18.51 -23.36
CA LEU A 133 12.79 18.52 -22.41
C LEU A 133 11.43 18.66 -23.12
N ASN A 134 11.39 19.46 -24.18
CA ASN A 134 10.18 19.71 -24.97
C ASN A 134 10.02 18.74 -26.15
N TYR A 135 10.86 17.69 -26.22
CA TYR A 135 10.81 16.73 -27.30
C TYR A 135 9.52 15.92 -27.27
N GLN A 136 8.80 15.92 -28.38
CA GLN A 136 7.62 15.07 -28.56
C GLN A 136 8.06 13.67 -28.99
N TYR A 137 7.80 12.69 -28.13
CA TYR A 137 8.15 11.30 -28.37
C TYR A 137 7.37 10.72 -29.56
N LYS A 138 8.09 10.07 -30.46
CA LYS A 138 7.48 9.27 -31.54
C LYS A 138 7.10 7.89 -31.02
N GLU A 139 6.24 7.19 -31.75
CA GLU A 139 5.83 5.82 -31.42
C GLU A 139 7.04 4.86 -31.33
N SER A 140 7.98 4.96 -32.27
CA SER A 140 9.24 4.20 -32.24
C SER A 140 10.07 4.40 -30.97
N ASP A 141 10.07 5.63 -30.43
CA ASP A 141 10.80 5.95 -29.21
C ASP A 141 10.11 5.34 -28.00
N VAL A 142 8.77 5.38 -27.98
CA VAL A 142 7.96 4.78 -26.93
C VAL A 142 8.19 3.28 -26.87
N GLU A 143 8.20 2.58 -28.00
CA GLU A 143 8.51 1.14 -28.07
C GLU A 143 9.91 0.82 -27.54
N THR A 144 10.90 1.65 -27.91
CA THR A 144 12.27 1.51 -27.41
C THR A 144 12.34 1.73 -25.89
N ILE A 145 11.62 2.72 -25.37
CA ILE A 145 11.54 2.99 -23.93
C ILE A 145 10.86 1.84 -23.18
N VAL A 146 9.79 1.29 -23.73
CA VAL A 146 9.02 0.18 -23.13
C VAL A 146 9.88 -1.09 -23.11
N SER A 147 10.53 -1.44 -24.22
CA SER A 147 11.40 -2.61 -24.31
C SER A 147 12.61 -2.51 -23.37
N GLU A 148 13.26 -1.35 -23.28
CA GLU A 148 14.35 -1.12 -22.31
C GLU A 148 13.87 -1.22 -20.86
N LYS A 149 12.71 -0.65 -20.54
CA LYS A 149 12.12 -0.76 -19.19
C LYS A 149 11.78 -2.20 -18.85
N GLN A 150 11.24 -2.95 -19.81
CA GLN A 150 10.88 -4.35 -19.63
C GLN A 150 12.12 -5.22 -19.42
N ARG A 151 13.23 -4.95 -20.13
CA ARG A 151 14.50 -5.69 -20.01
C ARG A 151 15.03 -5.79 -18.59
N PHE A 152 14.87 -4.76 -17.76
CA PHE A 152 15.41 -4.73 -16.39
C PHE A 152 14.35 -4.99 -15.30
N LYS A 153 13.08 -5.15 -15.68
CA LYS A 153 12.01 -5.58 -14.77
C LYS A 153 12.15 -7.07 -14.49
N ARG A 154 12.10 -7.44 -13.21
CA ARG A 154 12.15 -8.85 -12.79
C ARG A 154 10.80 -9.55 -12.98
N ASN A 155 9.71 -8.84 -12.69
CA ASN A 155 8.35 -9.36 -12.76
C ASN A 155 7.53 -8.52 -13.75
N PRO A 156 6.65 -9.14 -14.55
CA PRO A 156 5.70 -8.41 -15.38
C PRO A 156 4.73 -7.66 -14.45
N SER A 157 4.47 -6.38 -14.75
CA SER A 157 3.60 -5.55 -13.89
C SER A 157 2.13 -5.88 -14.05
N ASN A 158 1.73 -6.50 -15.16
CA ASN A 158 0.36 -6.95 -15.39
C ASN A 158 0.37 -8.40 -15.86
N TYR A 159 0.20 -9.31 -14.90
CA TYR A 159 0.16 -10.75 -15.14
C TYR A 159 -1.01 -11.12 -16.07
N ALA A 160 -2.17 -10.49 -15.93
CA ALA A 160 -3.34 -10.77 -16.76
C ALA A 160 -3.09 -10.45 -18.23
N VAL A 161 -2.53 -9.26 -18.53
CA VAL A 161 -2.21 -8.86 -19.91
C VAL A 161 -1.14 -9.77 -20.53
N ARG A 162 -0.12 -10.15 -19.75
CA ARG A 162 0.91 -11.05 -20.26
C ARG A 162 0.35 -12.46 -20.48
N LYS A 163 -0.55 -12.92 -19.61
CA LYS A 163 -1.25 -14.20 -19.75
C LYS A 163 -2.09 -14.22 -21.03
N THR A 164 -2.92 -13.20 -21.28
CA THR A 164 -3.74 -13.12 -22.50
C THR A 164 -2.88 -13.06 -23.77
N GLN A 165 -1.77 -12.32 -23.73
CA GLN A 165 -0.83 -12.27 -24.86
C GLN A 165 -0.20 -13.64 -25.16
N LEU A 166 0.27 -14.36 -24.13
CA LEU A 166 0.86 -15.69 -24.28
C LEU A 166 -0.17 -16.73 -24.74
N MET A 167 -1.40 -16.70 -24.19
CA MET A 167 -2.48 -17.57 -24.63
C MET A 167 -2.81 -17.37 -26.11
N LYS A 168 -2.98 -16.10 -26.54
CA LYS A 168 -3.22 -15.77 -27.94
C LYS A 168 -2.08 -16.22 -28.85
N GLN A 169 -0.83 -15.98 -28.45
CA GLN A 169 0.33 -16.38 -29.25
C GLN A 169 0.41 -17.90 -29.38
N LYS A 170 0.14 -18.64 -28.30
CA LYS A 170 0.09 -20.10 -28.29
C LYS A 170 -0.97 -20.61 -29.29
N GLU A 171 -2.19 -20.08 -29.23
CA GLU A 171 -3.27 -20.43 -30.15
C GLU A 171 -2.84 -20.20 -31.62
N ILE A 172 -2.24 -19.05 -31.92
CA ILE A 172 -1.74 -18.75 -33.27
C ILE A 172 -0.65 -19.75 -33.70
N THR A 173 0.30 -20.09 -32.83
CA THR A 173 1.38 -21.06 -33.15
C THR A 173 0.84 -22.49 -33.33
N MET A 174 -0.16 -22.87 -32.55
CA MET A 174 -0.85 -24.15 -32.68
C MET A 174 -1.58 -24.23 -34.03
N LEU A 175 -2.28 -23.16 -34.42
CA LEU A 175 -2.94 -23.07 -35.73
C LEU A 175 -1.95 -23.13 -36.90
N LYS A 176 -0.75 -22.56 -36.73
CA LYS A 176 0.33 -22.62 -37.72
C LYS A 176 1.03 -23.98 -37.78
N GLY A 177 0.73 -24.91 -36.87
CA GLY A 177 1.33 -26.25 -36.82
C GLY A 177 2.74 -26.33 -36.24
N VAL A 178 3.28 -25.23 -35.67
CA VAL A 178 4.63 -25.22 -35.06
C VAL A 178 4.53 -25.65 -33.59
N GLN A 179 4.57 -26.96 -33.36
CA GLN A 179 4.35 -27.55 -32.03
C GLN A 179 5.44 -27.20 -31.01
N GLU A 180 6.70 -27.07 -31.44
CA GLU A 180 7.81 -26.74 -30.55
C GLU A 180 7.65 -25.35 -29.92
N GLU A 181 7.25 -24.36 -30.71
CA GLU A 181 7.00 -23.00 -30.21
C GLU A 181 5.77 -22.95 -29.30
N ALA A 182 4.72 -23.71 -29.63
CA ALA A 182 3.53 -23.82 -28.78
C ALA A 182 3.87 -24.42 -27.41
N GLN A 183 4.76 -25.41 -27.34
CA GLN A 183 5.26 -25.99 -26.09
C GLN A 183 6.09 -24.98 -25.29
N ARG A 184 6.97 -24.21 -25.93
CA ARG A 184 7.74 -23.14 -25.26
C ARG A 184 6.81 -22.09 -24.66
N LEU A 185 5.82 -21.63 -25.41
CA LEU A 185 4.83 -20.65 -24.94
C LEU A 185 3.96 -21.22 -23.81
N ALA A 186 3.63 -22.51 -23.84
CA ALA A 186 2.92 -23.17 -22.74
C ALA A 186 3.78 -23.21 -21.46
N GLY A 187 5.08 -23.51 -21.57
CA GLY A 187 6.00 -23.46 -20.43
C GLY A 187 6.16 -22.05 -19.86
N GLU A 188 6.25 -21.02 -20.72
CA GLU A 188 6.26 -19.62 -20.27
C GLU A 188 4.97 -19.22 -19.55
N LEU A 189 3.82 -19.71 -20.02
CA LEU A 189 2.51 -19.49 -19.40
C LEU A 189 2.45 -20.10 -18.01
N GLU A 190 2.92 -21.35 -17.85
CA GLU A 190 2.95 -22.03 -16.56
C GLU A 190 3.86 -21.32 -15.55
N GLN A 191 5.07 -20.92 -15.96
CA GLN A 191 5.98 -20.15 -15.12
C GLN A 191 5.37 -18.80 -14.69
N LEU A 192 4.59 -18.17 -15.56
CA LEU A 192 3.90 -16.93 -15.25
C LEU A 192 2.81 -17.16 -14.19
N GLU A 193 2.05 -18.25 -14.30
CA GLU A 193 0.99 -18.63 -13.35
C GLU A 193 1.56 -19.09 -12.01
N GLU A 194 2.65 -19.84 -11.99
CA GLU A 194 3.33 -20.25 -10.77
C GLU A 194 3.83 -19.03 -9.98
N ARG A 195 4.50 -18.08 -10.65
CA ARG A 195 4.94 -16.84 -10.00
C ARG A 195 3.77 -15.98 -9.50
N ALA A 196 2.65 -15.95 -10.24
CA ALA A 196 1.46 -15.24 -9.80
C ALA A 196 0.88 -15.87 -8.53
N ARG A 197 0.80 -17.21 -8.48
CA ARG A 197 0.37 -17.98 -7.30
C ARG A 197 1.30 -17.77 -6.11
N GLU A 198 2.61 -17.72 -6.32
CA GLU A 198 3.58 -17.47 -5.23
C GLU A 198 3.41 -16.08 -4.61
N LEU A 199 3.24 -15.05 -5.43
CA LEU A 199 2.97 -13.69 -4.94
C LEU A 199 1.62 -13.61 -4.22
N ASP A 200 0.58 -14.24 -4.77
CA ASP A 200 -0.74 -14.27 -4.13
C ASP A 200 -0.68 -15.01 -2.78
N LYS A 201 0.06 -16.12 -2.68
CA LYS A 201 0.32 -16.83 -1.43
C LYS A 201 0.99 -15.93 -0.39
N GLN A 202 1.96 -15.10 -0.80
CA GLN A 202 2.61 -14.15 0.10
C GLN A 202 1.61 -13.10 0.61
N LEU A 203 0.78 -12.54 -0.26
CA LEU A 203 -0.23 -11.54 0.12
C LEU A 203 -1.32 -12.13 1.02
N THR A 204 -1.89 -13.27 0.60
CA THR A 204 -2.96 -13.97 1.31
C THR A 204 -2.49 -14.48 2.66
N SER A 205 -1.24 -14.92 2.83
CA SER A 205 -0.75 -15.41 4.13
C SER A 205 -0.97 -14.43 5.29
N THR A 206 -0.76 -13.12 5.04
CA THR A 206 -0.96 -12.07 6.05
C THR A 206 -2.44 -11.69 6.17
N VAL A 207 -3.15 -11.64 5.05
CA VAL A 207 -4.58 -11.28 5.01
C VAL A 207 -5.44 -12.36 5.67
N SER A 208 -5.14 -13.65 5.46
CA SER A 208 -5.87 -14.78 6.04
C SER A 208 -5.87 -14.75 7.57
N ALA A 209 -4.73 -14.40 8.19
CA ALA A 209 -4.64 -14.26 9.65
C ALA A 209 -5.54 -13.12 10.17
N MET A 210 -5.55 -11.98 9.48
CA MET A 210 -6.37 -10.83 9.85
C MET A 210 -7.87 -11.06 9.61
N SER A 211 -8.22 -11.70 8.49
CA SER A 211 -9.60 -12.10 8.19
C SER A 211 -10.14 -13.07 9.23
N TYR A 212 -9.36 -14.07 9.64
CA TYR A 212 -9.76 -15.02 10.69
C TYR A 212 -10.02 -14.33 12.04
N ILE A 213 -9.18 -13.36 12.44
CA ILE A 213 -9.39 -12.59 13.68
C ILE A 213 -10.67 -11.75 13.59
N ASN A 214 -10.91 -11.11 12.45
CA ASN A 214 -12.09 -10.27 12.24
C ASN A 214 -13.38 -11.09 12.19
N GLU A 215 -13.36 -12.23 11.50
CA GLU A 215 -14.47 -13.19 11.46
C GLU A 215 -14.82 -13.67 12.87
N ARG A 216 -13.81 -14.06 13.66
CA ARG A 216 -14.00 -14.46 15.05
C ARG A 216 -14.58 -13.33 15.92
N LYS A 217 -14.15 -12.09 15.71
CA LYS A 217 -14.70 -10.93 16.43
C LYS A 217 -16.16 -10.65 16.03
N ARG A 218 -16.50 -10.77 14.75
CA ARG A 218 -17.89 -10.64 14.28
C ARG A 218 -18.79 -11.69 14.93
N LEU A 219 -18.36 -12.96 14.92
CA LEU A 219 -19.11 -14.04 15.55
C LEU A 219 -19.27 -13.83 17.06
N LYS A 220 -18.21 -13.42 17.76
CA LYS A 220 -18.30 -13.11 19.20
C LYS A 220 -19.26 -11.95 19.47
N ASN A 221 -19.18 -10.87 18.68
CA ASN A 221 -20.08 -9.74 18.84
C ASN A 221 -21.54 -10.14 18.61
N ILE A 222 -21.83 -10.98 17.61
CA ILE A 222 -23.19 -11.50 17.37
C ILE A 222 -23.68 -12.28 18.58
N VAL A 223 -22.88 -13.22 19.11
CA VAL A 223 -23.27 -14.02 20.28
C VAL A 223 -23.45 -13.16 21.53
N GLU A 224 -22.58 -12.16 21.74
CA GLU A 224 -22.68 -11.22 22.86
C GLU A 224 -23.94 -10.34 22.73
N ILE A 225 -24.26 -9.87 21.51
CA ILE A 225 -25.48 -9.11 21.23
C ILE A 225 -26.73 -9.98 21.47
N GLU A 226 -26.78 -11.21 20.94
CA GLU A 226 -27.91 -12.13 21.14
C GLU A 226 -28.15 -12.42 22.62
N ARG A 227 -27.06 -12.65 23.37
CA ARG A 227 -27.12 -12.86 24.81
C ARG A 227 -27.64 -11.63 25.54
N ALA A 228 -27.14 -10.44 25.20
CA ALA A 228 -27.60 -9.18 25.79
C ALA A 228 -29.10 -8.94 25.49
N ILE A 229 -29.56 -9.21 24.26
CA ILE A 229 -30.98 -9.11 23.89
C ILE A 229 -31.84 -10.07 24.72
N LEU A 230 -31.39 -11.31 24.94
CA LEU A 230 -32.11 -12.28 25.76
C LEU A 230 -32.17 -11.88 27.24
N GLU A 231 -31.09 -11.33 27.79
CA GLU A 231 -31.04 -10.81 29.15
C GLU A 231 -31.93 -9.58 29.31
N ASP A 232 -31.89 -8.64 28.36
CA ASP A 232 -32.79 -7.49 28.31
C ASP A 232 -34.25 -7.92 28.19
N ALA A 233 -34.57 -8.91 27.35
CA ALA A 233 -35.92 -9.43 27.22
C ALA A 233 -36.44 -10.13 28.50
N LYS A 234 -35.54 -10.71 29.32
CA LYS A 234 -35.90 -11.23 30.65
C LYS A 234 -36.15 -10.10 31.63
N LEU A 235 -35.24 -9.13 31.71
CA LEU A 235 -35.36 -7.99 32.62
C LEU A 235 -36.54 -7.08 32.26
N ASN A 236 -36.87 -6.93 30.98
CA ASN A 236 -37.99 -6.10 30.52
C ASN A 236 -39.37 -6.72 30.85
N LYS A 237 -39.44 -7.99 31.27
CA LYS A 237 -40.67 -8.58 31.83
C LYS A 237 -40.94 -8.11 33.26
N GLU A 238 -39.91 -7.66 33.97
CA GLU A 238 -39.98 -7.25 35.38
C GLU A 238 -40.01 -5.71 35.56
N LYS A 239 -39.80 -4.93 34.49
CA LYS A 239 -39.78 -3.47 34.55
C LYS A 239 -41.18 -2.87 34.42
N ALA A 240 -41.60 -2.13 35.45
CA ALA A 240 -42.72 -1.20 35.39
C ALA A 240 -42.34 0.08 34.61
N ASP A 241 -43.35 0.78 34.07
CA ASP A 241 -43.27 1.96 33.19
C ASP A 241 -41.94 2.76 33.25
N ASP A 242 -41.06 2.52 32.27
CA ASP A 242 -39.75 3.16 32.17
C ASP A 242 -39.87 4.51 31.42
N PRO A 243 -39.22 5.60 31.91
CA PRO A 243 -39.26 6.93 31.30
C PRO A 243 -38.80 7.01 29.83
N PHE A 244 -38.12 5.98 29.30
CA PHE A 244 -37.71 5.90 27.90
C PHE A 244 -38.59 5.00 27.03
N THR A 245 -39.54 4.26 27.62
CA THR A 245 -40.50 3.47 26.84
C THR A 245 -41.71 4.31 26.45
N ARG A 246 -42.04 4.31 25.15
CA ARG A 246 -43.18 5.07 24.63
C ARG A 246 -44.48 4.45 25.10
N ARG A 247 -45.24 5.18 25.93
CA ARG A 247 -46.58 4.79 26.38
C ARG A 247 -47.53 4.64 25.19
N LYS A 248 -48.31 3.55 25.15
CA LYS A 248 -49.38 3.36 24.16
C LYS A 248 -50.60 4.17 24.61
N SER A 249 -50.79 5.35 24.04
CA SER A 249 -52.01 6.15 24.22
C SER A 249 -53.06 5.71 23.19
N ALA A 250 -54.07 4.95 23.61
CA ALA A 250 -55.28 4.78 22.80
C ALA A 250 -56.20 5.98 23.09
N PRO A 251 -56.71 6.68 22.06
CA PRO A 251 -57.67 7.76 22.27
C PRO A 251 -58.97 7.19 22.86
N SER A 252 -59.38 7.69 24.02
CA SER A 252 -60.70 7.41 24.59
C SER A 252 -61.65 8.53 24.20
N LEU A 253 -62.76 8.18 23.53
CA LEU A 253 -63.78 9.15 23.16
C LEU A 253 -64.60 9.51 24.41
N VAL A 254 -64.30 10.65 25.03
CA VAL A 254 -65.08 11.18 26.15
C VAL A 254 -66.30 11.92 25.60
N THR A 255 -67.41 11.21 25.36
CA THR A 255 -68.71 11.85 25.12
C THR A 255 -69.34 12.20 26.47
N LYS A 256 -69.55 13.50 26.72
CA LYS A 256 -70.38 13.95 27.84
C LYS A 256 -71.85 13.64 27.49
N THR A 257 -72.40 12.55 28.00
CA THR A 257 -73.84 12.30 27.93
C THR A 257 -74.55 13.20 28.93
N ARG A 258 -75.31 14.18 28.44
CA ARG A 258 -76.45 14.73 29.19
C ARG A 258 -77.63 13.82 28.84
N GLY A 259 -78.23 13.25 29.88
CA GLY A 259 -78.94 11.97 29.83
C GLY A 259 -80.13 11.86 28.88
N ALA A 260 -80.31 10.64 28.38
CA ALA A 260 -81.60 10.03 28.07
C ALA A 260 -81.37 8.50 28.04
N ASP A 261 -82.13 7.78 28.86
CA ASP A 261 -82.13 6.31 28.93
C ASP A 261 -82.48 5.70 27.57
N VAL A 262 -81.60 4.86 27.03
CA VAL A 262 -81.94 3.89 25.99
C VAL A 262 -81.19 2.60 26.26
N THR A 263 -81.93 1.54 26.57
CA THR A 263 -81.48 0.16 26.77
C THR A 263 -80.63 -0.36 25.60
N PRO A 264 -79.54 -1.11 25.83
CA PRO A 264 -78.69 -1.64 24.77
C PRO A 264 -79.30 -2.87 24.10
N ALA A 265 -79.49 -2.83 22.78
CA ALA A 265 -79.73 -4.00 21.95
C ALA A 265 -78.38 -4.67 21.56
N PRO A 266 -78.32 -6.01 21.46
CA PRO A 266 -77.06 -6.74 21.28
C PRO A 266 -76.54 -6.64 19.84
N VAL A 267 -75.31 -6.15 19.67
CA VAL A 267 -74.61 -6.11 18.37
C VAL A 267 -73.77 -7.38 18.21
N ALA A 268 -74.00 -8.06 17.08
CA ALA A 268 -73.37 -9.30 16.65
C ALA A 268 -71.83 -9.20 16.49
N PRO A 269 -71.09 -10.32 16.59
CA PRO A 269 -69.63 -10.32 16.54
C PRO A 269 -69.06 -10.01 15.13
N PRO A 270 -67.96 -9.25 15.02
CA PRO A 270 -67.31 -8.96 13.75
C PRO A 270 -66.53 -10.16 13.17
N PRO A 271 -66.40 -10.23 11.83
CA PRO A 271 -65.84 -11.39 11.12
C PRO A 271 -64.30 -11.50 11.22
N LYS A 272 -63.81 -12.75 11.21
CA LYS A 272 -62.39 -13.15 11.32
C LYS A 272 -61.57 -12.67 10.10
N MET A 273 -60.42 -12.04 10.36
CA MET A 273 -59.42 -11.69 9.35
C MET A 273 -58.78 -12.95 8.74
N LYS A 274 -58.70 -12.98 7.40
CA LYS A 274 -58.00 -13.99 6.60
C LYS A 274 -56.48 -13.80 6.72
N GLN A 275 -55.75 -14.91 6.82
CA GLN A 275 -54.29 -14.97 6.75
C GLN A 275 -53.85 -14.90 5.28
N GLU A 276 -52.83 -14.10 4.97
CA GLU A 276 -52.16 -14.08 3.66
C GLU A 276 -50.89 -14.94 3.68
N GLU A 277 -50.74 -15.76 2.63
CA GLU A 277 -49.66 -16.72 2.38
C GLU A 277 -48.39 -16.06 1.78
N PRO A 278 -47.20 -16.72 1.89
CA PRO A 278 -45.90 -16.13 1.56
C PRO A 278 -45.58 -16.08 0.05
N VAL A 279 -44.93 -14.99 -0.35
CA VAL A 279 -44.48 -14.67 -1.72
C VAL A 279 -43.44 -15.68 -2.24
N GLY A 280 -43.77 -16.30 -3.37
CA GLY A 280 -42.94 -17.23 -4.14
C GLY A 280 -41.99 -16.56 -5.15
N LYS A 281 -40.71 -16.97 -5.02
CA LYS A 281 -39.62 -17.16 -5.98
C LYS A 281 -39.59 -16.46 -7.36
N LEU A 282 -38.41 -15.86 -7.58
CA LEU A 282 -37.80 -15.29 -8.80
C LEU A 282 -38.10 -16.03 -10.12
N GLY A 283 -38.55 -15.27 -11.12
CA GLY A 283 -38.61 -15.68 -12.53
C GLY A 283 -37.25 -15.63 -13.22
N LYS A 284 -36.96 -16.65 -14.04
CA LYS A 284 -35.82 -16.72 -14.95
C LYS A 284 -36.20 -16.02 -16.28
N ALA A 285 -35.35 -15.14 -16.77
CA ALA A 285 -35.46 -14.55 -18.10
C ALA A 285 -34.83 -15.49 -19.15
N SER A 286 -35.58 -15.81 -20.19
CA SER A 286 -35.09 -16.44 -21.43
C SER A 286 -35.02 -15.38 -22.53
N TYR A 287 -33.87 -15.27 -23.18
CA TYR A 287 -33.68 -14.45 -24.39
C TYR A 287 -33.96 -15.32 -25.62
N THR A 288 -34.78 -14.81 -26.55
CA THR A 288 -35.01 -15.43 -27.86
C THR A 288 -34.44 -14.51 -28.94
N THR A 289 -33.62 -15.13 -29.78
CA THR A 289 -32.96 -14.60 -30.97
C THR A 289 -33.96 -14.28 -32.09
N CYS A 290 -33.72 -13.18 -32.80
CA CYS A 290 -34.00 -12.98 -34.23
C CYS A 290 -32.84 -12.17 -34.82
#